data_AF-W0FDM7-F1
#
_entry.id   AF-W0FDM7-F1
#
_cell.length_a   1.000
_cell.length_b   1.000
_cell.length_c   1.000
_cell.angle_alpha   90.00
_cell.angle_beta   90.00
_cell.angle_gamma   90.00
#
_symmetry.space_group_name_H-M   'P 1'
#
loop_
_entity.id
_entity.type
_entity.pdbx_description
1 polymer ?
#
loop_
_entity_poly.entity_id
_entity_poly.type
_entity_poly.pdbx_seq_one_letter_code
_entity_poly.pdbx_strand_id
1 'polypeptide(L)'
;MKLILISSMSFISSLHPISMIMIMMLTTMYMSIIMYMIMKSSWLPLIIMLLMLGGLLVLFLYITSLTPNKKFIFKKLPLFMTIFLLPFLKMENKLISNKFNLDMTNLFNMETMTMMIFTLIYLLISLIAIMLIIKSSMTPLKSN
;
A
#
# COMPACT_ATOMS: atom_id res chain seq x y z
N MET A 1 2.71 1.79 16.65
CA MET A 1 2.45 3.20 16.27
C MET A 1 3.71 4.05 16.12
N LYS A 2 4.63 4.12 17.10
CA LYS A 2 5.91 4.84 16.94
C LYS A 2 6.71 4.43 15.70
N LEU A 3 6.73 3.12 15.39
CA LEU A 3 7.36 2.57 14.20
C LEU A 3 6.76 3.07 12.87
N ILE A 4 5.45 3.33 12.80
CA ILE A 4 4.78 3.85 11.60
C ILE A 4 5.20 5.30 11.36
N LEU A 5 5.30 6.10 12.42
CA LEU A 5 5.75 7.47 12.33
C LEU A 5 7.22 7.55 11.88
N ILE A 6 8.07 6.68 12.40
CA ILE A 6 9.49 6.64 11.98
C ILE A 6 9.61 6.24 10.51
N SER A 7 8.80 5.27 10.06
CA SER A 7 8.83 4.82 8.67
C SER A 7 8.18 5.81 7.68
N SER A 8 7.21 6.60 8.11
CA SER A 8 6.68 7.69 7.28
C SER A 8 7.68 8.84 7.13
N MET A 9 8.41 9.16 8.21
CA MET A 9 9.46 10.19 8.16
C MET A 9 10.65 9.73 7.31
N SER A 10 11.00 8.45 7.34
CA SER A 10 12.04 7.92 6.46
C SER A 10 11.66 7.98 4.98
N PHE A 11 10.39 7.74 4.64
CA PHE A 11 9.91 7.85 3.26
C PHE A 11 10.14 9.25 2.69
N ILE A 12 9.72 10.28 3.43
CA ILE A 12 9.87 11.69 3.02
C ILE A 12 11.35 12.06 2.82
N SER A 13 12.25 11.49 3.62
CA SER A 13 13.70 11.77 3.53
C SER A 13 14.43 11.06 2.38
N SER A 14 13.77 10.10 1.70
CA SER A 14 14.42 9.28 0.68
C SER A 14 14.34 9.93 -0.70
N LEU A 15 15.47 9.97 -1.41
CA LEU A 15 15.57 10.64 -2.72
C LEU A 15 15.43 9.68 -3.91
N HIS A 16 15.78 8.41 -3.72
CA HIS A 16 15.77 7.43 -4.79
C HIS A 16 14.44 6.67 -4.84
N PRO A 17 13.81 6.48 -6.01
CA PRO A 17 12.51 5.80 -6.11
C PRO A 17 12.55 4.36 -5.55
N ILE A 18 13.65 3.64 -5.77
CA ILE A 18 13.81 2.29 -5.19
C ILE A 18 13.81 2.33 -3.65
N SER A 19 14.47 3.32 -3.01
CA SER A 19 14.40 3.45 -1.55
C SER A 19 13.00 3.78 -1.05
N MET A 20 12.27 4.63 -1.78
CA MET A 20 10.87 4.93 -1.47
C MET A 20 9.99 3.67 -1.49
N ILE A 21 10.14 2.85 -2.53
CA ILE A 21 9.38 1.58 -2.68
C ILE A 21 9.71 0.62 -1.53
N MET A 22 10.98 0.47 -1.18
CA MET A 22 11.40 -0.43 -0.09
C MET A 22 10.86 0.02 1.26
N ILE A 23 10.88 1.33 1.55
CA ILE A 23 10.31 1.87 2.79
C ILE A 23 8.79 1.59 2.81
N MET A 24 8.09 1.85 1.71
CA MET A 24 6.65 1.60 1.61
C MET A 24 6.28 0.13 1.84
N MET A 25 6.97 -0.82 1.20
CA MET A 25 6.73 -2.26 1.40
C MET A 25 6.88 -2.68 2.86
N LEU A 26 7.90 -2.17 3.57
CA LEU A 26 8.10 -2.48 4.99
C LEU A 26 6.99 -1.89 5.86
N THR A 27 6.53 -0.67 5.56
CA THR A 27 5.42 -0.06 6.31
C THR A 27 4.12 -0.85 6.13
N THR A 28 3.83 -1.33 4.93
CA THR A 28 2.59 -2.06 4.64
C THR A 28 2.57 -3.44 5.31
N MET A 29 3.73 -4.12 5.37
CA MET A 29 3.87 -5.36 6.13
C MET A 29 3.68 -5.13 7.63
N TYR A 30 4.22 -4.05 8.18
CA TYR A 30 4.03 -3.73 9.60
C TYR A 30 2.55 -3.41 9.92
N MET A 31 1.87 -2.71 9.01
CA MET A 31 0.45 -2.39 9.16
C MET A 31 -0.45 -3.64 9.10
N SER A 32 -0.21 -4.58 8.18
CA SER A 32 -1.02 -5.80 8.10
C SER A 32 -0.90 -6.64 9.36
N ILE A 33 0.29 -6.72 9.96
CA ILE A 33 0.50 -7.42 11.24
C ILE A 33 -0.27 -6.74 12.38
N ILE A 34 -0.25 -5.39 12.47
CA ILE A 34 -1.04 -4.67 13.48
C ILE A 34 -2.54 -4.93 13.29
N MET A 35 -3.04 -4.87 12.06
CA MET A 35 -4.46 -5.08 11.76
C MET A 35 -4.90 -6.50 12.12
N TYR A 36 -4.05 -7.51 11.86
CA TYR A 36 -4.30 -8.88 12.28
C TYR A 36 -4.45 -9.00 13.81
N MET A 37 -3.57 -8.35 14.57
CA MET A 37 -3.64 -8.38 16.03
C MET A 37 -4.93 -7.73 16.58
N ILE A 38 -5.45 -6.70 15.91
CA ILE A 38 -6.68 -5.99 16.34
C ILE A 38 -7.93 -6.81 16.00
N MET A 39 -8.03 -7.28 14.76
CA MET A 39 -9.29 -7.83 14.23
C MET A 39 -9.44 -9.32 14.51
N LYS A 40 -8.36 -10.02 14.89
CA LYS A 40 -8.29 -11.48 15.10
C LYS A 40 -8.78 -12.33 13.92
N SER A 41 -9.12 -11.71 12.79
CA SER A 41 -9.46 -12.35 11.53
C SER A 41 -8.37 -12.05 10.52
N SER A 42 -7.93 -13.08 9.80
CA SER A 42 -6.83 -12.97 8.83
C SER A 42 -7.29 -12.40 7.49
N TRP A 43 -8.58 -12.42 7.18
CA TRP A 43 -9.09 -12.15 5.83
C TRP A 43 -8.86 -10.70 5.39
N LEU A 44 -9.24 -9.72 6.22
CA LEU A 44 -9.09 -8.29 5.88
C LEU A 44 -7.63 -7.81 5.85
N PRO A 45 -6.77 -8.12 6.85
CA PRO A 45 -5.35 -7.78 6.80
C PRO A 45 -4.62 -8.39 5.59
N LEU A 46 -5.03 -9.58 5.15
CA LEU A 46 -4.43 -10.28 4.01
C LEU A 46 -4.83 -9.64 2.67
N ILE A 47 -6.08 -9.20 2.50
CA ILE A 47 -6.51 -8.44 1.32
C ILE A 47 -5.72 -7.12 1.21
N ILE A 48 -5.54 -6.40 2.32
CA ILE A 48 -4.74 -5.16 2.36
C ILE A 48 -3.28 -5.45 1.98
N MET A 49 -2.69 -6.53 2.49
CA MET A 49 -1.32 -6.90 2.17
C MET A 49 -1.13 -7.17 0.66
N LEU A 50 -2.04 -7.94 0.05
CA LEU A 50 -1.97 -8.29 -1.37
C LEU A 50 -2.15 -7.09 -2.29
N LEU A 51 -3.16 -6.25 -2.02
CA LEU A 51 -3.46 -5.09 -2.87
C LEU A 51 -2.30 -4.10 -2.87
N MET A 52 -1.73 -3.82 -1.70
CA MET A 52 -0.61 -2.89 -1.57
C MET A 52 0.67 -3.44 -2.22
N LEU A 53 0.98 -4.73 -2.05
CA LEU A 53 2.14 -5.34 -2.72
C LEU A 53 1.98 -5.37 -4.24
N GLY A 54 0.79 -5.71 -4.74
CA GLY A 54 0.50 -5.74 -6.17
C GLY A 54 0.65 -4.36 -6.83
N GLY A 55 0.06 -3.31 -6.24
CA GLY A 55 0.19 -1.95 -6.75
C GLY A 55 1.62 -1.41 -6.72
N LEU A 56 2.38 -1.73 -5.68
CA LEU A 56 3.79 -1.30 -5.56
C LEU A 56 4.71 -1.99 -6.58
N LEU A 57 4.42 -3.23 -6.98
CA LEU A 57 5.18 -3.93 -8.02
C LEU A 57 4.98 -3.31 -9.40
N VAL A 58 3.75 -2.91 -9.75
CA VAL A 58 3.48 -2.20 -11.02
C VAL A 58 4.20 -0.86 -11.06
N LEU A 59 4.18 -0.11 -9.95
CA LEU A 59 4.95 1.14 -9.80
C LEU A 59 6.46 0.91 -9.94
N PHE A 60 6.99 -0.17 -9.36
CA PHE A 60 8.41 -0.52 -9.50
C PHE A 60 8.79 -0.73 -10.96
N LEU A 61 8.02 -1.54 -11.70
CA LEU A 61 8.26 -1.78 -13.13
C LEU A 61 8.25 -0.48 -13.91
N TYR A 62 7.25 0.37 -13.69
CA TYR A 62 7.13 1.66 -14.37
C TYR A 62 8.33 2.59 -14.10
N ILE A 63 8.81 2.66 -12.85
CA ILE A 63 9.92 3.56 -12.53
C ILE A 63 11.25 3.02 -13.05
N THR A 64 11.46 1.70 -13.00
CA THR A 64 12.68 1.09 -13.56
C THR A 64 12.77 1.23 -15.08
N SER A 65 11.64 1.31 -15.80
CA SER A 65 11.66 1.56 -17.25
C SER A 65 11.93 3.02 -17.63
N LEU A 66 11.64 3.96 -16.72
CA LEU A 66 11.79 5.40 -16.97
C LEU A 66 13.16 5.96 -16.60
N THR A 67 13.80 5.43 -15.55
CA THR A 67 15.07 5.98 -15.08
C THR A 67 16.26 5.17 -15.61
N PRO A 68 17.28 5.80 -16.23
CA PRO A 68 18.52 5.10 -16.52
C PRO A 68 19.09 4.57 -15.21
N ASN A 69 19.66 3.36 -15.25
CA ASN A 69 20.08 2.58 -14.09
C ASN A 69 21.26 3.24 -13.34
N LYS A 70 21.01 4.38 -12.67
CA LYS A 70 21.98 5.08 -11.83
C LYS A 70 22.22 4.23 -10.60
N LYS A 71 23.48 4.00 -10.27
CA LYS A 71 23.87 3.19 -9.10
C LYS A 71 23.16 3.73 -7.87
N PHE A 72 22.42 2.85 -7.21
CA PHE A 72 21.70 3.17 -6.00
C PHE A 72 22.68 3.43 -4.85
N ILE A 73 22.75 4.67 -4.38
CA ILE A 73 23.57 5.05 -3.23
C ILE A 73 22.68 5.03 -1.99
N PHE A 74 22.77 3.95 -1.22
CA PHE A 74 22.08 3.83 0.05
C PHE A 74 22.77 4.72 1.09
N LYS A 75 22.22 5.91 1.37
CA LYS A 75 22.62 6.66 2.58
C LYS A 75 21.99 5.96 3.80
N LYS A 76 22.86 5.38 4.64
CA LYS A 76 22.56 4.52 5.80
C LYS A 76 21.90 5.25 6.98
N LEU A 77 20.76 5.93 6.82
CA LEU A 77 20.12 6.58 7.98
C LEU A 77 18.65 6.22 8.26
N PRO A 78 17.78 5.92 7.28
CA PRO A 78 16.40 5.60 7.62
C PRO A 78 16.10 4.09 7.79
N LEU A 79 16.86 3.19 7.17
CA LEU A 79 16.54 1.74 7.16
C LEU A 79 17.04 0.99 8.40
N PHE A 80 18.11 1.46 9.03
CA PHE A 80 18.65 0.82 10.24
C PHE A 80 17.81 1.10 11.49
N MET A 81 16.94 2.13 11.45
CA MET A 81 16.04 2.45 12.57
C MET A 81 14.77 1.58 12.61
N THR A 82 14.44 0.85 11.54
CA THR A 82 13.28 -0.06 11.55
C THR A 82 13.63 -1.45 12.09
N ILE A 83 14.88 -1.89 11.95
CA ILE A 83 15.32 -3.24 12.35
C ILE A 83 15.59 -3.33 13.86
N PHE A 84 15.88 -2.22 14.54
CA PHE A 84 16.21 -2.22 15.98
C PHE A 84 15.02 -2.07 16.94
N LEU A 85 13.78 -2.12 16.45
CA LEU A 85 12.58 -1.89 17.28
C LEU A 85 11.64 -3.10 17.32
N LEU A 86 12.18 -4.30 17.14
CA LEU A 86 11.43 -5.55 17.29
C LEU A 86 11.16 -6.01 18.74
N PRO A 87 11.62 -5.38 19.83
CA PRO A 87 11.12 -5.76 21.15
C PRO A 87 10.23 -4.67 21.73
N PHE A 88 9.02 -4.50 21.20
CA PHE A 88 7.87 -4.03 21.99
C PHE A 88 6.58 -4.72 21.52
N LEU A 89 6.64 -6.06 21.46
CA LEU A 89 5.47 -6.94 21.53
C LEU A 89 4.95 -7.11 22.97
N LYS A 90 5.27 -6.17 23.88
CA LYS A 90 4.37 -5.89 25.01
C LYS A 90 3.30 -4.93 24.51
N MET A 91 2.52 -5.42 23.56
CA MET A 91 1.18 -4.92 23.33
C MET A 91 0.42 -5.40 24.56
N GLU A 92 0.23 -4.52 25.54
CA GLU A 92 -0.55 -4.85 26.72
C GLU A 92 -1.87 -5.46 26.26
N ASN A 93 -2.10 -6.72 26.66
CA ASN A 93 -3.25 -7.55 26.31
C ASN A 93 -4.62 -6.95 26.72
N LYS A 94 -4.67 -5.69 27.16
CA LYS A 94 -5.87 -5.02 27.65
C LYS A 94 -6.79 -4.47 26.54
N LEU A 95 -6.31 -4.32 25.30
CA LEU A 95 -7.15 -3.84 24.20
C LEU A 95 -7.76 -4.95 23.34
N ILE A 96 -7.39 -6.22 23.59
CA ILE A 96 -7.69 -7.38 22.74
C ILE A 96 -8.89 -8.20 23.31
N SER A 97 -9.59 -7.72 24.34
CA SER A 97 -10.73 -8.43 24.91
C SER A 97 -12.03 -8.26 24.11
N ASN A 98 -12.17 -7.19 23.32
CA ASN A 98 -13.32 -7.04 22.44
C ASN A 98 -13.06 -7.86 21.16
N LYS A 99 -13.65 -9.05 21.11
CA LYS A 99 -13.79 -9.80 19.86
C LYS A 99 -14.63 -8.95 18.90
N PHE A 100 -13.96 -8.15 18.07
CA PHE A 100 -14.56 -7.62 16.85
C PHE A 100 -14.75 -8.80 15.90
N ASN A 101 -15.85 -9.54 16.09
CA ASN A 101 -16.35 -10.41 15.03
C ASN A 101 -16.91 -9.50 13.96
N LEU A 102 -16.07 -9.18 12.98
CA LEU A 102 -16.52 -8.58 11.75
C LEU A 102 -17.17 -9.69 10.94
N ASP A 103 -18.48 -9.81 11.10
CA ASP A 103 -19.29 -10.65 10.25
C ASP A 103 -19.27 -10.06 8.84
N MET A 104 -18.44 -10.66 7.98
CA MET A 104 -18.29 -10.30 6.56
C MET A 104 -19.61 -10.42 5.79
N THR A 105 -20.60 -11.11 6.36
CA THR A 105 -21.94 -11.24 5.81
C THR A 105 -22.68 -9.91 5.73
N ASN A 106 -22.36 -8.93 6.58
CA ASN A 106 -22.97 -7.59 6.55
C ASN A 106 -22.50 -6.72 5.38
N LEU A 107 -21.50 -7.14 4.59
CA LEU A 107 -21.03 -6.41 3.41
C LEU A 107 -22.01 -6.48 2.23
N PHE A 108 -22.91 -7.46 2.21
CA PHE A 108 -23.94 -7.62 1.16
C PHE A 108 -25.33 -7.19 1.64
N ASN A 109 -25.42 -6.33 2.66
CA ASN A 109 -26.69 -5.77 3.10
C ASN A 109 -27.21 -4.75 2.08
N MET A 110 -28.53 -4.52 2.05
CA MET A 110 -29.16 -3.57 1.11
C MET A 110 -28.51 -2.17 1.14
N GLU A 111 -28.09 -1.71 2.32
CA GLU A 111 -27.43 -0.41 2.48
C GLU A 111 -26.04 -0.39 1.83
N THR A 112 -25.24 -1.44 2.02
CA THR A 112 -23.88 -1.55 1.47
C THR A 112 -23.88 -1.88 -0.02
N MET A 113 -24.95 -2.47 -0.55
CA MET A 113 -25.10 -2.74 -1.99
C MET A 113 -25.07 -1.46 -2.82
N THR A 114 -25.68 -0.37 -2.34
CA THR A 114 -25.65 0.92 -3.04
C THR A 114 -24.22 1.46 -3.16
N MET A 115 -23.44 1.36 -2.07
CA MET A 115 -22.03 1.75 -2.05
C MET A 115 -21.18 0.87 -2.97
N MET A 116 -21.49 -0.43 -3.08
CA MET A 116 -20.82 -1.32 -4.04
C MET A 116 -21.12 -0.96 -5.50
N ILE A 117 -22.36 -0.57 -5.82
CA ILE A 117 -22.69 -0.13 -7.19
C ILE A 117 -21.88 1.13 -7.55
N PHE A 118 -21.74 2.08 -6.63
CA PHE A 118 -20.93 3.28 -6.87
C PHE A 118 -19.44 2.96 -7.11
N THR A 119 -18.84 2.04 -6.34
CA THR A 119 -17.43 1.67 -6.55
C THR A 119 -17.21 0.93 -7.86
N LEU A 120 -18.17 0.09 -8.31
CA LEU A 120 -18.11 -0.57 -9.61
C LEU A 120 -18.15 0.44 -10.76
N ILE A 121 -19.05 1.43 -10.70
CA ILE A 121 -19.13 2.49 -11.71
C ILE A 121 -17.83 3.30 -11.75
N TYR A 122 -17.27 3.66 -10.58
CA TYR A 122 -16.00 4.36 -10.50
C TYR A 122 -14.85 3.59 -11.17
N LEU A 123 -14.71 2.29 -10.89
CA LEU A 123 -13.68 1.45 -11.52
C LEU A 123 -13.87 1.39 -13.04
N LEU A 124 -15.11 1.25 -13.53
CA LEU A 124 -15.41 1.21 -14.97
C LEU A 124 -15.03 2.52 -15.66
N ILE A 125 -15.38 3.67 -15.07
CA ILE A 125 -15.00 4.99 -15.59
C ILE A 125 -13.48 5.15 -15.62
N SER A 126 -12.77 4.73 -14.55
CA SER A 126 -11.31 4.81 -14.51
C SER A 126 -10.64 3.99 -15.62
N LEU A 127 -11.17 2.80 -15.94
CA LEU A 127 -10.65 1.97 -17.02
C LEU A 127 -10.85 2.66 -18.38
N ILE A 128 -12.03 3.23 -18.64
CA ILE A 128 -12.29 3.99 -19.87
C ILE A 128 -11.35 5.19 -19.98
N ALA A 129 -11.16 5.94 -18.88
CA ALA A 129 -10.27 7.09 -18.86
C ALA A 129 -8.81 6.68 -19.16
N ILE A 130 -8.30 5.61 -18.55
CA ILE A 130 -6.96 5.08 -18.82
C ILE A 130 -6.81 4.67 -20.28
N MET A 131 -7.80 3.98 -20.85
CA MET A 131 -7.80 3.57 -22.26
C MET A 131 -7.77 4.78 -23.22
N LEU A 132 -8.49 5.86 -22.91
CA LEU A 132 -8.46 7.10 -23.69
C LEU A 132 -7.10 7.79 -23.63
N ILE A 133 -6.47 7.83 -22.45
CA ILE A 133 -5.13 8.41 -22.27
C ILE A 133 -4.10 7.62 -23.11
N ILE A 134 -4.14 6.29 -23.06
CA ILE A 134 -3.23 5.43 -23.84
C ILE A 134 -3.43 5.63 -25.36
N LYS A 135 -4.68 5.75 -25.83
CA LYS A 135 -4.94 6.01 -27.26
C LYS A 135 -4.38 7.35 -27.73
N SER A 136 -4.43 8.38 -26.87
CA SER A 136 -3.90 9.72 -27.19
C SER A 136 -2.36 9.76 -27.27
N SER A 137 -1.65 8.93 -26.51
CA SER A 137 -0.18 8.86 -26.59
C SER A 137 0.32 8.07 -27.81
N MET A 138 -0.50 7.18 -28.38
CA MET A 138 -0.18 6.38 -29.56
C MET A 138 -0.46 7.10 -30.89
N THR A 139 -1.13 8.26 -30.87
CA THR A 139 -1.24 9.11 -32.08
C THR A 139 0.17 9.55 -32.48
N PRO A 140 0.62 9.33 -33.73
CA PRO A 140 1.96 9.72 -34.14
C PRO A 140 2.07 11.22 -33.91
N LEU A 141 2.98 11.61 -33.01
CA LEU A 141 3.46 12.98 -32.92
C LEU A 141 3.91 13.33 -34.33
N LYS A 142 3.06 14.03 -35.09
CA LYS A 142 3.48 14.62 -36.36
C LYS A 142 4.58 15.60 -35.98
N SER A 143 5.81 15.16 -36.21
CA SER A 143 7.00 16.00 -36.17
C SER A 143 6.81 17.08 -37.22
N ASN A 144 6.47 18.27 -36.76
CA ASN A 144 6.93 19.48 -37.44
C ASN A 144 8.22 19.91 -36.72
#